data_AF-A0A2R6NI46-F1
#
_entry.id   AF-A0A2R6NI46-F1
#
_cell.length_a   1.000
_cell.length_b   1.000
_cell.length_c   1.000
_cell.angle_alpha   90.00
_cell.angle_beta   90.00
_cell.angle_gamma   90.00
#
_symmetry.space_group_name_H-M   'P 1'
#
loop_
_entity.id
_entity.type
_entity.pdbx_description
1 polymer ?
#
loop_
_entity_poly.entity_id
_entity_poly.type
_entity_poly.pdbx_seq_one_letter_code
_entity_poly.pdbx_strand_id
1 'polypeptide(L)'
;MFRSLVLPCVFAASLTIVASSAKQIPLGAGPAQHVNTKSHQTITPELSSYLQGLLDRSDVPGLSVGVVRLSGKREVEKEYGAWGNMTEDGNKVTHDTLFNIGSCSKAFLSAAVGILIDDFAQGKNVTVLPPKLRTFTWDTKIKHLLPEWNLVDEWATEKANVKDILSHVSGLPRHDASYAPGDTVSDMIHKMQHLRPVCELRERWYYNNQVTLLGHLMFALH
;
A
#
# COMPACT_ATOMS: atom_id res chain seq x y z
N MET A 1 -9.56 37.75 -10.60
CA MET A 1 -10.79 36.94 -10.44
C MET A 1 -10.74 35.81 -11.45
N PHE A 2 -9.91 34.79 -11.21
CA PHE A 2 -9.91 33.51 -11.92
C PHE A 2 -9.28 32.49 -10.97
N ARG A 3 -10.13 31.72 -10.30
CA ARG A 3 -9.75 30.54 -9.53
C ARG A 3 -10.00 29.34 -10.42
N SER A 4 -8.96 28.82 -11.07
CA SER A 4 -9.03 27.51 -11.72
C SER A 4 -8.81 26.45 -10.66
N LEU A 5 -9.92 25.89 -10.20
CA LEU A 5 -9.99 24.74 -9.31
C LEU A 5 -9.60 23.50 -10.12
N VAL A 6 -8.32 23.12 -10.10
CA VAL A 6 -7.88 21.83 -10.66
C VAL A 6 -8.22 20.77 -9.62
N LEU A 7 -9.34 20.10 -9.84
CA LEU A 7 -9.74 18.90 -9.09
C LEU A 7 -8.81 17.76 -9.55
N PRO A 8 -7.97 17.15 -8.68
CA PRO A 8 -7.22 15.97 -9.09
C PRO A 8 -8.21 14.81 -9.20
N CYS A 9 -8.60 14.48 -10.43
CA CYS A 9 -9.27 13.23 -10.75
C CYS A 9 -8.34 12.08 -10.34
N VAL A 10 -8.67 11.41 -9.23
CA VAL A 10 -8.09 10.13 -8.87
C VAL A 10 -8.61 9.11 -9.88
N PHE A 11 -7.89 8.93 -10.99
CA PHE A 11 -8.11 7.79 -11.86
C PHE A 11 -7.59 6.56 -11.14
N ALA A 12 -8.51 5.84 -10.51
CA ALA A 12 -8.29 4.46 -10.11
C ALA A 12 -8.17 3.63 -11.39
N ALA A 13 -6.95 3.45 -11.90
CA ALA A 13 -6.68 2.42 -12.88
C ALA A 13 -6.86 1.07 -12.18
N SER A 14 -8.07 0.52 -12.25
CA SER A 14 -8.31 -0.87 -11.91
C SER A 14 -7.54 -1.71 -12.93
N LEU A 15 -6.40 -2.25 -12.51
CA LEU A 15 -5.70 -3.27 -13.26
C LEU A 15 -6.59 -4.52 -13.26
N THR A 16 -7.51 -4.62 -14.22
CA THR A 16 -8.26 -5.85 -14.46
C THR A 16 -7.26 -6.84 -15.02
N ILE A 17 -6.72 -7.70 -14.15
CA ILE A 17 -6.04 -8.90 -14.60
C ILE A 17 -7.12 -9.72 -15.29
N VAL A 18 -7.16 -9.64 -16.62
CA VAL A 18 -7.89 -10.63 -17.42
C VAL A 18 -7.12 -11.93 -17.21
N ALA A 19 -7.55 -12.70 -16.20
CA ALA A 19 -7.15 -14.08 -16.07
C ALA A 19 -7.75 -14.80 -17.28
N SER A 20 -6.97 -14.90 -18.36
CA SER A 20 -7.23 -15.94 -19.35
C SER A 20 -7.23 -17.26 -18.57
N SER A 21 -8.13 -18.18 -18.94
CA SER A 21 -8.21 -19.52 -18.34
C SER A 21 -6.95 -20.33 -18.70
N ALA A 22 -5.80 -19.92 -18.19
CA ALA A 22 -4.61 -20.73 -18.11
C ALA A 22 -4.77 -21.54 -16.82
N LYS A 23 -4.94 -22.86 -16.96
CA LYS A 23 -4.94 -23.80 -15.84
C LYS A 23 -3.81 -23.43 -14.87
N GLN A 24 -4.16 -23.11 -13.63
CA GLN A 24 -3.19 -22.86 -12.57
C GLN A 24 -2.42 -24.15 -12.31
N ILE A 25 -1.15 -24.19 -12.70
CA ILE A 25 -0.24 -25.31 -12.43
C ILE A 25 0.47 -25.01 -11.10
N PRO A 26 0.45 -25.94 -10.12
CA PRO A 26 1.24 -25.79 -8.90
C PRO A 26 2.71 -25.57 -9.22
N LEU A 27 3.34 -24.62 -8.53
CA LEU A 27 4.77 -24.35 -8.68
C LEU A 27 5.55 -25.63 -8.35
N GLY A 28 6.13 -26.27 -9.37
CA GLY A 28 6.92 -27.52 -9.23
C GLY A 28 6.29 -28.81 -9.77
N ALA A 29 5.08 -28.79 -10.34
CA ALA A 29 4.41 -30.00 -10.85
C ALA A 29 4.78 -30.39 -12.31
N GLY A 30 5.66 -29.64 -12.99
CA GLY A 30 6.18 -29.98 -14.32
C GLY A 30 7.55 -30.66 -14.25
N PRO A 31 7.97 -31.44 -15.27
CA PRO A 31 9.34 -31.93 -15.33
C PRO A 31 10.30 -30.75 -15.21
N ALA A 32 11.31 -30.87 -14.34
CA ALA A 32 12.32 -29.85 -14.15
C ALA A 32 13.02 -29.59 -15.49
N GLN A 33 12.56 -28.59 -16.22
CA GLN A 33 13.26 -28.11 -17.38
C GLN A 33 14.53 -27.44 -16.86
N HIS A 34 15.67 -28.04 -17.15
CA HIS A 34 16.94 -27.34 -17.15
C HIS A 34 16.84 -26.23 -18.20
N VAL A 35 16.33 -25.08 -17.78
CA VAL A 35 16.46 -23.84 -18.56
C VAL A 35 17.94 -23.52 -18.55
N ASN A 36 18.55 -23.62 -19.73
CA ASN A 36 19.93 -23.23 -19.97
C ASN A 36 20.08 -21.75 -19.56
N THR A 37 20.66 -21.50 -18.40
CA THR A 37 20.83 -20.17 -17.81
C THR A 37 21.97 -19.42 -18.48
N LYS A 38 21.84 -19.15 -19.78
CA LYS A 38 22.36 -17.88 -20.30
C LYS A 38 21.48 -16.79 -19.70
N SER A 39 22.07 -15.71 -19.20
CA SER A 39 21.37 -14.56 -18.64
C SER A 39 20.30 -14.07 -19.63
N HIS A 40 19.07 -14.56 -19.48
CA HIS A 40 17.94 -14.14 -20.27
C HIS A 40 17.41 -12.89 -19.59
N GLN A 41 17.65 -11.75 -20.25
CA GLN A 41 16.97 -10.50 -19.99
C GLN A 41 15.47 -10.77 -19.85
N THR A 42 14.91 -10.36 -18.72
CA THR A 42 13.51 -10.58 -18.37
C THR A 42 12.62 -9.58 -19.09
N ILE A 43 13.09 -8.35 -19.26
CA ILE A 43 12.44 -7.35 -20.11
C ILE A 43 12.85 -7.60 -21.56
N THR A 44 12.20 -8.57 -22.21
CA THR A 44 12.49 -8.91 -23.61
C THR A 44 11.92 -7.86 -24.59
N PRO A 45 12.38 -7.83 -25.85
CA PRO A 45 11.77 -6.98 -26.88
C PRO A 45 10.27 -7.21 -27.08
N GLU A 46 9.81 -8.46 -26.94
CA GLU A 46 8.40 -8.81 -27.03
C GLU A 46 7.60 -8.20 -25.86
N LEU A 47 8.11 -8.29 -24.63
CA LEU A 47 7.47 -7.66 -23.47
C LEU A 47 7.49 -6.13 -23.61
N SER A 48 8.60 -5.54 -24.05
CA SER A 48 8.71 -4.11 -24.29
C SER A 48 7.69 -3.62 -25.32
N SER A 49 7.54 -4.35 -26.43
CA SER A 49 6.55 -4.04 -27.47
C SER A 49 5.12 -4.16 -26.94
N TYR A 50 4.85 -5.20 -26.12
CA TYR A 50 3.55 -5.37 -25.47
C TYR A 50 3.22 -4.22 -24.50
N LEU A 51 4.20 -3.76 -23.71
CA LEU A 51 4.06 -2.63 -22.79
C LEU A 51 3.82 -1.32 -23.55
N GLN A 52 4.54 -1.08 -24.63
CA GLN A 52 4.28 0.09 -25.49
C GLN A 52 2.84 0.06 -26.03
N GLY A 53 2.40 -1.08 -26.59
CA GLY A 53 1.02 -1.22 -27.06
C GLY A 53 -0.02 -1.15 -25.93
N LEU A 54 0.37 -1.35 -24.66
CA LEU A 54 -0.48 -1.13 -23.50
C LEU A 54 -0.70 0.36 -23.27
N LEU A 55 0.37 1.16 -23.28
CA LEU A 55 0.29 2.62 -23.13
C LEU A 55 -0.62 3.20 -24.22
N ASP A 56 -0.40 2.81 -25.48
CA ASP A 56 -1.12 3.33 -26.64
C ASP A 56 -2.64 3.05 -26.58
N ARG A 57 -3.07 1.95 -25.95
CA ARG A 57 -4.50 1.57 -25.84
C ARG A 57 -5.17 1.97 -24.54
N SER A 58 -4.40 2.32 -23.51
CA SER A 58 -4.91 2.60 -22.16
C SER A 58 -4.90 4.08 -21.78
N ASP A 59 -4.46 4.95 -22.69
CA ASP A 59 -4.29 6.40 -22.46
C ASP A 59 -3.43 6.69 -21.21
N VAL A 60 -2.45 5.80 -20.95
CA VAL A 60 -1.49 5.96 -19.87
C VAL A 60 -0.26 6.69 -20.43
N PRO A 61 0.06 7.89 -19.95
CA PRO A 61 1.09 8.74 -20.56
C PRO A 61 2.50 8.17 -20.41
N GLY A 62 2.74 7.38 -19.36
CA GLY A 62 4.03 6.73 -19.15
C GLY A 62 4.03 5.67 -18.06
N LEU A 63 5.05 4.84 -18.08
CA LEU A 63 5.20 3.66 -17.23
C LEU A 63 6.68 3.41 -16.93
N SER A 64 6.97 3.03 -15.68
CA SER A 64 8.27 2.51 -15.25
C SER A 64 8.07 1.11 -14.66
N VAL A 65 8.92 0.16 -15.05
CA VAL A 65 8.89 -1.24 -14.61
C VAL A 65 10.25 -1.63 -14.08
N GLY A 66 10.27 -2.21 -12.87
CA GLY A 66 11.43 -2.87 -12.30
C GLY A 66 11.17 -4.36 -12.10
N VAL A 67 12.12 -5.20 -12.50
CA VAL A 67 12.11 -6.65 -12.27
C VAL A 67 13.25 -6.99 -11.33
N VAL A 68 12.95 -7.69 -10.25
CA VAL A 68 13.95 -8.17 -9.27
C VAL A 68 13.79 -9.68 -9.13
N ARG A 69 14.88 -10.43 -9.33
CA ARG A 69 14.87 -11.90 -9.31
C ARG A 69 16.11 -12.44 -8.60
N LEU A 70 15.97 -13.63 -8.01
CA LEU A 70 17.10 -14.37 -7.47
C LEU A 70 17.62 -15.34 -8.53
N SER A 71 18.89 -15.23 -8.88
CA SER A 71 19.55 -16.18 -9.76
C SER A 71 19.89 -17.47 -9.02
N GLY A 72 20.34 -18.51 -9.74
CA GLY A 72 20.71 -19.81 -9.15
C GLY A 72 21.79 -19.74 -8.05
N LYS A 73 22.54 -18.64 -7.95
CA LYS A 73 23.53 -18.39 -6.89
C LYS A 73 23.00 -17.51 -5.74
N ARG A 74 21.69 -17.25 -5.67
CA ARG A 74 21.06 -16.26 -4.78
C ARG A 74 21.55 -14.82 -5.01
N GLU A 75 22.13 -14.56 -6.17
CA GLU A 75 22.45 -13.19 -6.56
C GLU A 75 21.16 -12.49 -6.99
N VAL A 76 21.01 -11.22 -6.57
CA VAL A 76 19.85 -10.40 -6.94
C VAL A 76 20.14 -9.77 -8.30
N GLU A 77 19.42 -10.19 -9.33
CA GLU A 77 19.43 -9.56 -10.64
C GLU A 77 18.30 -8.52 -10.70
N LYS A 78 18.61 -7.33 -11.24
CA LYS A 78 17.69 -6.21 -11.36
C LYS A 78 17.66 -5.73 -12.80
N GLU A 79 16.47 -5.53 -13.32
CA GLU A 79 16.26 -4.95 -14.66
C GLU A 79 15.22 -3.85 -14.56
N TYR A 80 15.42 -2.76 -15.30
CA TYR A 80 14.51 -1.62 -15.32
C TYR A 80 14.17 -1.25 -16.76
N GLY A 81 12.93 -0.86 -16.99
CA GLY A 81 12.45 -0.32 -18.26
C GLY A 81 11.48 0.83 -18.01
N ALA A 82 11.44 1.78 -18.94
CA ALA A 82 10.54 2.91 -18.89
C ALA A 82 10.03 3.26 -20.29
N TRP A 83 8.76 3.68 -20.37
CA TRP A 83 8.06 4.00 -21.61
C TRP A 83 7.21 5.25 -21.42
N GLY A 84 6.96 5.96 -22.53
CA GLY A 84 6.10 7.14 -22.56
C GLY A 84 6.75 8.42 -22.00
N ASN A 85 5.91 9.42 -21.74
CA ASN A 85 6.29 10.75 -21.30
C ASN A 85 5.70 11.06 -19.91
N MET A 86 6.48 11.68 -19.04
CA MET A 86 6.01 12.17 -17.73
C MET A 86 5.34 13.55 -17.79
N THR A 87 5.59 14.34 -18.85
CA THR A 87 4.95 15.65 -19.06
C THR A 87 4.39 15.79 -20.47
N GLU A 88 3.46 16.74 -20.64
CA GLU A 88 2.89 17.14 -21.94
C GLU A 88 3.97 17.66 -22.90
N ASP A 89 5.01 18.31 -22.38
CA ASP A 89 6.18 18.77 -23.16
C ASP A 89 7.05 17.63 -23.74
N GLY A 90 6.70 16.37 -23.48
CA GLY A 90 7.40 15.20 -24.04
C GLY A 90 8.60 14.73 -23.23
N ASN A 91 8.77 15.20 -21.98
CA ASN A 91 9.81 14.69 -21.09
C ASN A 91 9.59 13.20 -20.85
N LYS A 92 10.60 12.37 -21.10
CA LYS A 92 10.48 10.91 -21.03
C LYS A 92 10.38 10.42 -19.59
N VAL A 93 9.57 9.39 -19.35
CA VAL A 93 9.66 8.62 -18.11
C VAL A 93 11.02 7.92 -18.06
N THR A 94 11.59 7.89 -16.86
CA THR A 94 12.81 7.16 -16.52
C THR A 94 12.55 6.21 -15.34
N HIS A 95 13.49 5.31 -15.05
CA HIS A 95 13.39 4.45 -13.87
C HIS A 95 13.45 5.23 -12.54
N ASP A 96 13.97 6.47 -12.57
CA ASP A 96 14.04 7.39 -11.43
C ASP A 96 12.84 8.34 -11.32
N THR A 97 11.87 8.23 -12.23
CA THR A 97 10.66 9.07 -12.19
C THR A 97 9.85 8.77 -10.93
N LEU A 98 9.46 9.82 -10.20
CA LEU A 98 8.65 9.69 -9.00
C LEU A 98 7.17 9.57 -9.36
N PHE A 99 6.50 8.61 -8.75
CA PHE A 99 5.07 8.35 -8.93
C PHE A 99 4.34 8.41 -7.59
N ASN A 100 3.10 8.88 -7.64
CA ASN A 100 2.16 8.67 -6.54
C ASN A 100 1.76 7.18 -6.52
N ILE A 101 2.35 6.42 -5.61
CA ILE A 101 2.14 4.95 -5.54
C ILE A 101 0.80 4.54 -4.93
N GLY A 102 -0.02 5.51 -4.50
CA GLY A 102 -1.34 5.30 -3.94
C GLY A 102 -1.34 4.25 -2.81
N SER A 103 -2.16 3.23 -2.96
CA SER A 103 -2.35 2.19 -1.93
C SER A 103 -1.16 1.28 -1.70
N CYS A 104 -0.13 1.29 -2.56
CA CYS A 104 1.14 0.62 -2.26
C CYS A 104 1.79 1.19 -0.99
N SER A 105 1.49 2.43 -0.62
CA SER A 105 1.91 3.06 0.64
C SER A 105 1.51 2.25 1.88
N LYS A 106 0.41 1.49 1.83
CA LYS A 106 -0.03 0.64 2.96
C LYS A 106 0.94 -0.51 3.24
N ALA A 107 1.59 -1.06 2.21
CA ALA A 107 2.60 -2.09 2.39
C ALA A 107 3.83 -1.55 3.12
N PHE A 108 4.28 -0.35 2.75
CA PHE A 108 5.37 0.35 3.45
C PHE A 108 4.99 0.66 4.90
N LEU A 109 3.78 1.14 5.15
CA LEU A 109 3.27 1.37 6.50
C LEU A 109 3.29 0.08 7.34
N SER A 110 2.73 -1.02 6.83
CA SER A 110 2.73 -2.31 7.53
C SER A 110 4.14 -2.82 7.81
N ALA A 111 5.07 -2.67 6.86
CA ALA A 111 6.47 -3.06 7.04
C ALA A 111 7.15 -2.20 8.12
N ALA A 112 6.94 -0.88 8.10
CA ALA A 112 7.51 0.03 9.08
C ALA A 112 6.97 -0.24 10.50
N VAL A 113 5.66 -0.50 10.64
CA VAL A 113 5.06 -0.94 11.90
C VAL A 113 5.66 -2.27 12.37
N GLY A 114 5.91 -3.21 11.44
CA GLY A 114 6.56 -4.48 11.75
C GLY A 114 8.00 -4.32 12.27
N ILE A 115 8.79 -3.46 11.64
CA ILE A 115 10.14 -3.10 12.10
C ILE A 115 10.07 -2.47 13.49
N LEU A 116 9.13 -1.54 13.71
CA LEU A 116 8.95 -0.91 15.02
C LEU A 116 8.62 -1.94 16.11
N ILE A 117 7.70 -2.87 15.84
CA ILE A 117 7.37 -3.97 16.76
C ILE A 117 8.61 -4.82 17.06
N ASP A 118 9.41 -5.16 16.06
CA ASP A 118 10.64 -5.94 16.22
C ASP A 118 11.68 -5.19 17.07
N ASP A 119 11.87 -3.90 16.83
CA ASP A 119 12.75 -3.04 17.63
C ASP A 119 12.31 -3.00 19.10
N PHE A 120 11.01 -2.89 19.38
CA PHE A 120 10.48 -2.98 20.75
C PHE A 120 10.72 -4.36 21.37
N ALA A 121 10.51 -5.44 20.60
CA ALA A 121 10.74 -6.80 21.09
C ALA A 121 12.22 -7.04 21.43
N GLN A 122 13.14 -6.40 20.71
CA GLN A 122 14.59 -6.49 20.91
C GLN A 122 15.16 -5.42 21.85
N GLY A 123 14.35 -4.48 22.34
CA GLY A 123 14.80 -3.37 23.18
C GLY A 123 15.68 -2.34 22.45
N LYS A 124 15.54 -2.23 21.14
CA LYS A 124 16.25 -1.27 20.26
C LYS A 124 15.42 -0.04 19.92
N ASN A 125 14.18 0.03 20.39
CA ASN A 125 13.27 1.12 20.07
C ASN A 125 13.85 2.47 20.54
N VAL A 126 13.85 3.46 19.65
CA VAL A 126 14.11 4.86 19.97
C VAL A 126 12.83 5.67 20.17
N THR A 127 11.71 5.09 19.74
CA THR A 127 10.39 5.69 19.79
C THR A 127 9.82 5.64 21.21
N VAL A 128 9.32 6.76 21.71
CA VAL A 128 8.70 6.84 23.05
C VAL A 128 7.24 6.41 22.93
N LEU A 129 6.83 5.39 23.67
CA LEU A 129 5.41 5.00 23.72
C LEU A 129 4.60 5.92 24.64
N PRO A 130 3.27 5.99 24.45
CA PRO A 130 2.40 6.65 25.41
C PRO A 130 2.62 6.10 26.83
N PRO A 131 2.51 6.91 27.91
CA PRO A 131 2.96 6.53 29.27
C PRO A 131 2.39 5.23 29.83
N LYS A 132 1.22 4.81 29.35
CA LYS A 132 0.54 3.58 29.80
C LYS A 132 0.96 2.32 29.02
N LEU A 133 1.74 2.48 27.97
CA LEU A 133 2.11 1.39 27.07
C LEU A 133 3.60 1.06 27.24
N ARG A 134 3.88 -0.17 27.68
CA ARG A 134 5.25 -0.68 27.89
C ARG A 134 5.75 -1.54 26.74
N THR A 135 4.84 -2.09 25.96
CA THR A 135 5.13 -2.99 24.85
C THR A 135 4.30 -2.58 23.64
N PHE A 136 4.90 -2.70 22.46
CA PHE A 136 4.23 -2.47 21.19
C PHE A 136 4.25 -3.76 20.38
N THR A 137 3.08 -4.32 20.15
CA THR A 137 2.89 -5.59 19.43
C THR A 137 1.71 -5.46 18.48
N TRP A 138 1.53 -6.47 17.63
CA TRP A 138 0.38 -6.57 16.73
C TRP A 138 -0.98 -6.54 17.46
N ASP A 139 -1.00 -6.94 18.74
CA ASP A 139 -2.19 -6.98 19.58
C ASP A 139 -2.42 -5.71 20.39
N THR A 140 -1.51 -4.73 20.31
CA THR A 140 -1.67 -3.43 20.96
C THR A 140 -2.96 -2.76 20.48
N LYS A 141 -3.79 -2.32 21.44
CA LYS A 141 -5.07 -1.66 21.17
C LYS A 141 -4.87 -0.27 20.61
N ILE A 142 -5.65 0.10 19.60
CA ILE A 142 -5.56 1.42 18.97
C ILE A 142 -5.84 2.53 19.97
N LYS A 143 -6.86 2.36 20.83
CA LYS A 143 -7.18 3.32 21.91
C LYS A 143 -6.06 3.55 22.93
N HIS A 144 -5.08 2.65 23.03
CA HIS A 144 -3.92 2.85 23.92
C HIS A 144 -2.81 3.66 23.23
N LEU A 145 -2.85 3.72 21.90
CA LEU A 145 -1.92 4.46 21.07
C LEU A 145 -2.43 5.87 20.75
N LEU A 146 -3.74 6.01 20.55
CA LEU A 146 -4.43 7.24 20.17
C LEU A 146 -5.55 7.53 21.19
N PRO A 147 -5.34 8.43 22.16
CA PRO A 147 -6.35 8.75 23.17
C PRO A 147 -7.69 9.25 22.61
N GLU A 148 -7.66 9.95 21.48
CA GLU A 148 -8.82 10.48 20.75
C GLU A 148 -9.52 9.42 19.87
N TRP A 149 -9.03 8.19 19.83
CA TRP A 149 -9.64 7.10 19.06
C TRP A 149 -11.04 6.78 19.57
N ASN A 150 -12.01 6.91 18.68
CA ASN A 150 -13.38 6.50 18.93
C ASN A 150 -14.07 6.12 17.61
N LEU A 151 -14.90 5.08 17.65
CA LEU A 151 -15.74 4.61 16.54
C LEU A 151 -17.21 4.62 16.97
N VAL A 152 -18.12 4.61 15.99
CA VAL A 152 -19.57 4.42 16.26
C VAL A 152 -19.84 3.11 17.00
N ASP A 153 -19.06 2.07 16.72
CA ASP A 153 -19.16 0.77 17.39
C ASP A 153 -18.27 0.75 18.65
N GLU A 154 -18.89 0.64 19.82
CA GLU A 154 -18.20 0.63 21.11
C GLU A 154 -17.28 -0.60 21.24
N TRP A 155 -17.69 -1.76 20.73
CA TRP A 155 -16.89 -2.98 20.77
C TRP A 155 -15.61 -2.81 19.93
N ALA A 156 -15.71 -2.28 18.73
CA ALA A 156 -14.60 -2.00 17.85
C ALA A 156 -13.68 -0.92 18.44
N THR A 157 -14.25 0.12 19.05
CA THR A 157 -13.50 1.15 19.79
C THR A 157 -12.61 0.53 20.86
N GLU A 158 -13.17 -0.37 21.66
CA GLU A 158 -12.47 -1.00 22.78
C GLU A 158 -11.50 -2.09 22.37
N LYS A 159 -11.79 -2.83 21.30
CA LYS A 159 -11.10 -4.09 20.98
C LYS A 159 -10.21 -4.06 19.76
N ALA A 160 -10.36 -3.10 18.85
CA ALA A 160 -9.51 -3.02 17.67
C ALA A 160 -8.03 -2.90 18.06
N ASN A 161 -7.19 -3.71 17.43
CA ASN A 161 -5.73 -3.67 17.59
C ASN A 161 -5.04 -3.31 16.26
N VAL A 162 -3.71 -3.12 16.32
CA VAL A 162 -2.87 -2.79 15.16
C VAL A 162 -3.09 -3.78 14.00
N LYS A 163 -3.13 -5.08 14.30
CA LYS A 163 -3.36 -6.13 13.30
C LYS A 163 -4.74 -5.99 12.63
N ASP A 164 -5.79 -5.72 13.38
CA ASP A 164 -7.16 -5.60 12.85
C ASP A 164 -7.26 -4.46 11.85
N ILE A 165 -6.67 -3.30 12.18
CA ILE A 165 -6.68 -2.11 11.32
C ILE A 165 -5.86 -2.36 10.04
N LEU A 166 -4.63 -2.88 10.16
CA LEU A 166 -3.77 -3.20 9.01
C LEU A 166 -4.32 -4.33 8.13
N SER A 167 -5.16 -5.21 8.69
CA SER A 167 -5.78 -6.32 7.96
C SER A 167 -7.14 -5.97 7.39
N HIS A 168 -7.62 -4.73 7.50
CA HIS A 168 -8.92 -4.27 6.99
C HIS A 168 -10.12 -5.06 7.56
N VAL A 169 -10.05 -5.46 8.83
CA VAL A 169 -11.14 -6.18 9.50
C VAL A 169 -11.74 -5.37 10.66
N SER A 170 -11.70 -4.05 10.57
CA SER A 170 -12.22 -3.12 11.58
C SER A 170 -13.74 -2.97 11.60
N GLY A 171 -14.44 -3.50 10.61
CA GLY A 171 -15.88 -3.26 10.40
C GLY A 171 -16.22 -2.02 9.57
N LEU A 172 -15.22 -1.16 9.29
CA LEU A 172 -15.40 0.04 8.48
C LEU A 172 -15.20 -0.23 6.98
N PRO A 173 -16.14 0.22 6.12
CA PRO A 173 -15.92 0.28 4.68
C PRO A 173 -15.08 1.51 4.31
N ARG A 174 -14.91 1.75 3.00
CA ARG A 174 -14.37 3.02 2.51
C ARG A 174 -15.28 4.18 2.93
N HIS A 175 -14.65 5.20 3.53
CA HIS A 175 -15.26 6.51 3.77
C HIS A 175 -14.34 7.59 3.18
N ASP A 176 -13.99 7.50 1.90
CA ASP A 176 -12.96 8.36 1.30
C ASP A 176 -13.35 9.84 1.23
N ALA A 177 -14.65 10.14 1.28
CA ALA A 177 -15.17 11.50 1.34
C ALA A 177 -15.21 12.07 2.78
N SER A 178 -14.75 11.32 3.79
CA SER A 178 -14.80 11.79 5.18
C SER A 178 -13.68 12.77 5.53
N TYR A 179 -12.68 12.94 4.67
CA TYR A 179 -11.58 13.87 4.85
C TYR A 179 -11.43 14.80 3.65
N ALA A 180 -10.87 15.99 3.88
CA ALA A 180 -10.74 17.06 2.90
C ALA A 180 -9.30 17.59 2.85
N PRO A 181 -8.88 18.22 1.74
CA PRO A 181 -7.61 18.93 1.67
C PRO A 181 -7.49 19.94 2.84
N GLY A 182 -6.42 19.81 3.62
CA GLY A 182 -6.17 20.66 4.79
C GLY A 182 -6.53 20.03 6.13
N ASP A 183 -7.24 18.89 6.16
CA ASP A 183 -7.42 18.13 7.41
C ASP A 183 -6.08 17.69 7.99
N THR A 184 -5.92 17.88 9.30
CA THR A 184 -4.83 17.26 10.05
C THR A 184 -5.13 15.79 10.34
N VAL A 185 -4.13 15.02 10.73
CA VAL A 185 -4.39 13.63 11.15
C VAL A 185 -5.33 13.57 12.36
N SER A 186 -5.21 14.53 13.30
CA SER A 186 -6.11 14.59 14.45
C SER A 186 -7.56 14.82 14.02
N ASP A 187 -7.80 15.67 13.01
CA ASP A 187 -9.14 15.87 12.43
C ASP A 187 -9.67 14.56 11.83
N MET A 188 -8.83 13.84 11.10
CA MET A 188 -9.21 12.56 10.51
C MET A 188 -9.55 11.51 11.59
N ILE A 189 -8.77 11.44 12.67
CA ILE A 189 -9.05 10.54 13.80
C ILE A 189 -10.37 10.92 14.49
N HIS A 190 -10.59 12.22 14.76
CA HIS A 190 -11.85 12.68 15.36
C HIS A 190 -13.07 12.34 14.51
N LYS A 191 -12.96 12.39 13.18
CA LYS A 191 -14.06 12.05 12.27
C LYS A 191 -14.41 10.56 12.28
N MET A 192 -13.52 9.68 12.75
CA MET A 192 -13.77 8.22 12.83
C MET A 192 -15.02 7.88 13.65
N GLN A 193 -15.30 8.68 14.69
CA GLN A 193 -16.46 8.47 15.57
C GLN A 193 -17.82 8.68 14.88
N HIS A 194 -17.82 9.24 13.66
CA HIS A 194 -19.01 9.49 12.86
C HIS A 194 -19.14 8.51 11.67
N LEU A 195 -18.17 7.60 11.49
CA LEU A 195 -18.15 6.68 10.36
C LEU A 195 -18.97 5.44 10.69
N ARG A 196 -20.04 5.22 9.92
CA ARG A 196 -20.91 4.07 10.09
C ARG A 196 -20.20 2.76 9.68
N PRO A 197 -20.18 1.73 10.54
CA PRO A 197 -19.68 0.40 10.19
C PRO A 197 -20.69 -0.37 9.33
N VAL A 198 -20.21 -1.38 8.62
CA VAL A 198 -21.04 -2.31 7.82
C VAL A 198 -21.14 -3.71 8.42
N CYS A 199 -20.23 -4.05 9.32
CA CYS A 199 -20.18 -5.32 10.03
C CYS A 199 -19.42 -5.14 11.35
N GLU A 200 -19.47 -6.13 12.23
CA GLU A 200 -18.72 -6.10 13.48
C GLU A 200 -17.21 -6.23 13.25
N LEU A 201 -16.43 -5.85 14.26
CA LEU A 201 -14.98 -6.06 14.29
C LEU A 201 -14.66 -7.55 14.03
N ARG A 202 -13.78 -7.82 13.06
CA ARG A 202 -13.31 -9.16 12.62
C ARG A 202 -14.33 -10.04 11.92
N GLU A 203 -15.55 -9.57 11.68
CA GLU A 203 -16.57 -10.36 11.02
C GLU A 203 -16.22 -10.59 9.53
N ARG A 204 -15.79 -9.53 8.83
CA ARG A 204 -15.48 -9.57 7.40
C ARG A 204 -14.40 -8.57 7.03
N TRP A 205 -13.65 -8.90 5.98
CA TRP A 205 -12.70 -8.00 5.36
C TRP A 205 -13.41 -6.92 4.53
N TYR A 206 -13.10 -5.65 4.79
CA TYR A 206 -13.55 -4.50 4.01
C TYR A 206 -12.42 -3.51 3.79
N TYR A 207 -12.02 -3.36 2.53
CA TYR A 207 -11.03 -2.37 2.15
C TYR A 207 -11.46 -0.96 2.61
N ASN A 208 -10.54 -0.23 3.22
CA ASN A 208 -10.75 1.15 3.65
C ASN A 208 -9.42 1.91 3.67
N ASN A 209 -9.43 3.24 3.55
CA ASN A 209 -8.21 4.05 3.61
C ASN A 209 -7.90 4.55 5.02
N GLN A 210 -8.81 4.36 5.97
CA GLN A 210 -8.70 4.72 7.37
C GLN A 210 -7.53 3.99 8.06
N VAL A 211 -7.12 2.83 7.55
CA VAL A 211 -5.86 2.16 7.95
C VAL A 211 -4.62 3.08 7.92
N THR A 212 -4.60 4.07 7.03
CA THR A 212 -3.46 5.00 6.89
C THR A 212 -3.26 5.89 8.12
N LEU A 213 -4.27 6.02 8.98
CA LEU A 213 -4.18 6.74 10.26
C LEU A 213 -3.08 6.16 11.17
N LEU A 214 -2.75 4.87 11.06
CA LEU A 214 -1.63 4.29 11.80
C LEU A 214 -0.27 4.86 11.40
N GLY A 215 -0.14 5.46 10.21
CA GLY A 215 1.06 6.21 9.83
C GLY A 215 1.35 7.36 10.79
N HIS A 216 0.33 7.94 11.42
CA HIS A 216 0.51 8.97 12.43
C HIS A 216 1.26 8.48 13.67
N LEU A 217 1.12 7.19 14.01
CA LEU A 217 1.85 6.60 15.13
C LEU A 217 3.37 6.70 14.95
N MET A 218 3.84 6.75 13.71
CA MET A 218 5.28 6.92 13.44
C MET A 218 5.77 8.35 13.74
N PHE A 219 4.88 9.35 13.67
CA PHE A 219 5.23 10.77 13.81
C PHE A 219 4.84 11.35 15.18
N ALA A 220 3.73 10.91 15.77
CA ALA A 220 3.19 11.41 17.04
C ALA A 220 3.97 10.94 18.28
N LEU A 221 4.94 10.04 18.11
CA LEU A 221 5.79 9.51 19.17
C LEU A 221 7.14 10.26 19.29
N HIS A 222 7.19 11.49 18.76
CA HIS A 222 8.24 12.49 18.94
C HIS A 222 7.61 13.75 19.58
#